data_AF-A0A662VB18-F1
#
_entry.id   AF-A0A662VB18-F1
#
_cell.length_a   1.000
_cell.length_b   1.000
_cell.length_c   1.000
_cell.angle_alpha   90.00
_cell.angle_beta   90.00
_cell.angle_gamma   90.00
#
_symmetry.space_group_name_H-M   'P 1'
#
loop_
_entity.id
_entity.type
_entity.pdbx_description
1 polymer ?
#
loop_
_entity_poly.entity_id
_entity_poly.type
_entity_poly.pdbx_seq_one_letter_code
_entity_poly.pdbx_strand_id
1 'polypeptide(L)'
;MTLLEVYCDYNELISTIDSFLQEKRVTVKKSVHGNHRLTIYRIGLFRKLVIEYDPYSKTAIIKCSDPSLLSELGNVLRRKLGSWSIQQKKDLRAPERSYLDQLLKKVIERNIFFYKTKYSKKFLLLYSISLIAIILLSFTVTPALILASIAIAILLFIPHDKRGPQRYGINPEETFIPILYLRYRSKLKVLDSYIRQQLSLLPSKDREYIELALRHY
;
A
#
# COMPACT_ATOMS: atom_id res chain seq x y z
N MET A 1 13.24 -8.83 7.16
CA MET A 1 13.91 -9.63 6.12
C MET A 1 15.40 -9.58 6.43
N THR A 2 16.20 -10.62 6.20
CA THR A 2 17.63 -10.55 6.56
C THR A 2 18.38 -9.76 5.49
N LEU A 3 19.30 -8.87 5.89
CA LEU A 3 20.08 -8.03 4.97
C LEU A 3 21.57 -8.15 5.28
N LEU A 4 22.39 -8.05 4.24
CA LEU A 4 23.84 -7.91 4.37
C LEU A 4 24.25 -6.54 3.85
N GLU A 5 24.96 -5.80 4.67
CA GLU A 5 25.63 -4.57 4.28
C GLU A 5 27.11 -4.87 4.10
N VAL A 6 27.65 -4.53 2.94
CA VAL A 6 29.01 -4.88 2.52
C VAL A 6 29.73 -3.64 2.01
N TYR A 7 30.95 -3.42 2.48
CA TYR A 7 31.82 -2.32 2.06
C TYR A 7 32.91 -2.86 1.14
N CYS A 8 32.77 -2.69 -0.17
CA CYS A 8 33.72 -3.20 -1.16
C CYS A 8 33.49 -2.57 -2.54
N ASP A 9 34.47 -2.71 -3.43
CA ASP A 9 34.33 -2.28 -4.81
C ASP A 9 33.31 -3.15 -5.58
N TYR A 10 32.47 -2.52 -6.39
CA TYR A 10 31.40 -3.19 -7.13
C TYR A 10 31.87 -4.41 -7.93
N ASN A 11 32.99 -4.30 -8.64
CA ASN A 11 33.50 -5.38 -9.48
C ASN A 11 33.94 -6.60 -8.65
N GLU A 12 34.52 -6.35 -7.47
CA GLU A 12 34.96 -7.39 -6.53
C GLU A 12 33.76 -8.07 -5.85
N LEU A 13 32.74 -7.29 -5.51
CA LEU A 13 31.48 -7.81 -4.98
C LEU A 13 30.80 -8.74 -5.97
N ILE A 14 30.64 -8.26 -7.20
CA ILE A 14 29.90 -8.95 -8.25
C ILE A 14 30.64 -10.21 -8.69
N SER A 15 31.97 -10.17 -8.84
CA SER A 15 32.75 -11.36 -9.16
C SER A 15 32.65 -12.42 -8.07
N THR A 16 32.60 -12.01 -6.80
CA THR A 16 32.43 -12.91 -5.66
C THR A 16 31.04 -13.55 -5.66
N ILE A 17 29.99 -12.77 -5.91
CA ILE A 17 28.60 -13.26 -5.98
C ILE A 17 28.40 -14.18 -7.20
N ASP A 18 28.94 -13.81 -8.36
CA ASP A 18 28.87 -14.61 -9.58
C ASP A 18 29.55 -15.98 -9.36
N SER A 19 30.72 -16.00 -8.72
CA SER A 19 31.44 -17.23 -8.38
C SER A 19 30.65 -18.11 -7.40
N PHE A 20 30.06 -17.52 -6.35
CA PHE A 20 29.24 -18.25 -5.37
C PHE A 20 28.01 -18.89 -6.01
N LEU A 21 27.32 -18.16 -6.90
CA LEU A 21 26.11 -18.67 -7.56
C LEU A 21 26.45 -19.77 -8.58
N GLN A 22 27.60 -19.69 -9.24
CA GLN A 22 28.12 -20.76 -10.10
C GLN A 22 28.47 -22.02 -9.31
N GLU A 23 29.14 -21.88 -8.16
CA GLU A 23 29.50 -23.01 -7.28
C GLU A 23 28.25 -23.75 -6.78
N LYS A 24 27.18 -23.02 -6.48
CA LYS A 24 25.87 -23.59 -6.11
C LYS A 24 25.11 -24.24 -7.28
N ARG A 25 25.65 -24.20 -8.50
CA ARG A 25 25.06 -24.76 -9.74
C ARG A 25 23.63 -24.29 -10.00
N VAL A 26 23.32 -23.04 -9.67
CA VAL A 26 21.96 -22.52 -9.87
C VAL A 26 21.87 -21.79 -11.20
N THR A 27 20.77 -21.98 -11.93
CA THR A 27 20.49 -21.19 -13.13
C THR A 27 20.08 -19.78 -12.71
N VAL A 28 20.86 -18.78 -13.15
CA VAL A 28 20.65 -17.39 -12.75
C VAL A 28 20.50 -16.48 -13.97
N LYS A 29 19.50 -15.59 -13.93
CA LYS A 29 19.38 -14.47 -14.87
C LYS A 29 19.75 -13.18 -14.15
N LYS A 30 20.83 -12.52 -14.61
CA LYS A 30 21.32 -11.25 -14.09
C LYS A 30 20.73 -10.07 -14.87
N SER A 31 20.26 -9.05 -14.18
CA SER A 31 19.89 -7.76 -14.78
C SER A 31 20.48 -6.61 -13.97
N VAL A 32 21.02 -5.61 -14.68
CA VAL A 32 21.71 -4.46 -14.09
C VAL A 32 20.97 -3.19 -14.54
N HIS A 33 20.67 -2.31 -13.60
CA HIS A 33 19.93 -1.07 -13.85
C HIS A 33 20.65 0.14 -13.25
N GLY A 34 20.51 1.30 -13.91
CA GLY A 34 20.94 2.60 -13.40
C GLY A 34 22.46 2.68 -13.13
N ASN A 35 23.29 2.35 -14.12
CA ASN A 35 24.76 2.39 -14.01
C ASN A 35 25.28 1.68 -12.75
N HIS A 36 24.95 0.39 -12.60
CA HIS A 36 25.40 -0.48 -11.49
C HIS A 36 24.78 -0.20 -10.11
N ARG A 37 23.85 0.76 -9.99
CA ARG A 37 23.16 1.05 -8.71
C ARG A 37 22.25 -0.08 -8.26
N LEU A 38 21.70 -0.85 -9.18
CA LEU A 38 20.80 -1.96 -8.87
C LEU A 38 21.14 -3.18 -9.72
N THR A 39 21.54 -4.27 -9.07
CA THR A 39 21.79 -5.55 -9.72
C THR A 39 20.86 -6.61 -9.15
N ILE A 40 20.14 -7.31 -10.03
CA ILE A 40 19.16 -8.32 -9.65
C ILE A 40 19.58 -9.65 -10.26
N TYR A 41 19.72 -10.66 -9.40
CA TYR A 41 19.90 -12.05 -9.79
C TYR A 41 18.59 -12.80 -9.54
N ARG A 42 17.95 -13.27 -10.61
CA ARG A 42 16.81 -14.19 -10.50
C ARG A 42 17.35 -15.62 -10.42
N ILE A 43 17.12 -16.26 -9.28
CA ILE A 43 17.60 -17.60 -8.94
C ILE A 43 16.40 -18.53 -9.07
N GLY A 44 16.27 -19.21 -10.21
CA GLY A 44 15.06 -19.97 -10.56
C GLY A 44 13.81 -19.09 -10.77
N LEU A 45 12.62 -19.64 -10.48
CA LEU A 45 11.32 -19.00 -10.76
C LEU A 45 10.86 -17.99 -9.69
N PHE A 46 11.17 -18.22 -8.42
CA PHE A 46 10.57 -17.46 -7.30
C PHE A 46 11.58 -16.75 -6.40
N ARG A 47 12.88 -17.03 -6.54
CA ARG A 47 13.90 -16.45 -5.66
C ARG A 47 14.65 -15.36 -6.39
N LYS A 48 14.97 -14.29 -5.67
CA LYS A 48 15.80 -13.20 -6.18
C LYS A 48 16.79 -12.72 -5.12
N LEU A 49 17.99 -12.43 -5.57
CA LEU A 49 19.00 -11.68 -4.84
C LEU A 49 19.05 -10.29 -5.46
N VAL A 50 18.83 -9.27 -4.64
CA VAL A 50 18.83 -7.86 -5.06
C VAL A 50 20.01 -7.17 -4.39
N ILE A 51 20.81 -6.47 -5.17
CA ILE A 51 21.97 -5.71 -4.72
C ILE A 51 21.71 -4.25 -5.05
N GLU A 52 21.62 -3.44 -4.02
CA GLU A 52 21.59 -1.98 -4.12
C GLU A 52 23.00 -1.48 -3.80
N TYR A 53 23.68 -0.88 -4.78
CA TYR A 53 25.05 -0.41 -4.63
C TYR A 53 25.10 1.11 -4.71
N ASP A 54 25.72 1.73 -3.70
CA ASP A 54 26.05 3.15 -3.71
C ASP A 54 27.52 3.35 -4.13
N PRO A 55 27.77 3.88 -5.35
CA PRO A 55 29.13 4.08 -5.84
C PRO A 55 29.91 5.14 -5.06
N TYR A 56 29.23 6.07 -4.39
CA TYR A 56 29.90 7.15 -3.65
C TYR A 56 30.46 6.66 -2.32
N SER A 57 29.73 5.79 -1.63
CA SER A 57 30.14 5.23 -0.33
C SER A 57 30.78 3.84 -0.43
N LYS A 58 30.86 3.26 -1.64
CA LYS A 58 31.30 1.88 -1.90
C LYS A 58 30.55 0.86 -1.02
N THR A 59 29.28 1.12 -0.75
CA THR A 59 28.46 0.30 0.12
C THR A 59 27.43 -0.44 -0.71
N ALA A 60 27.28 -1.73 -0.44
CA ALA A 60 26.28 -2.58 -1.05
C ALA A 60 25.31 -3.11 -0.01
N ILE A 61 24.02 -3.02 -0.30
CA ILE A 61 22.96 -3.66 0.46
C ILE A 61 22.46 -4.85 -0.35
N ILE A 62 22.67 -6.05 0.19
CA ILE A 62 22.26 -7.30 -0.43
C ILE A 62 21.00 -7.81 0.27
N LYS A 63 19.93 -7.99 -0.49
CA LYS A 63 18.64 -8.50 -0.04
C LYS A 63 18.35 -9.84 -0.72
N CYS A 64 18.00 -10.86 0.05
CA CYS A 64 17.55 -12.14 -0.49
C CYS A 64 16.21 -12.52 0.15
N SER A 65 15.33 -13.16 -0.63
CA SER A 65 14.13 -13.81 -0.11
C SER A 65 14.44 -15.06 0.71
N ASP A 66 15.61 -15.68 0.50
CA ASP A 66 16.04 -16.89 1.17
C ASP A 66 17.11 -16.57 2.24
N PRO A 67 16.78 -16.67 3.54
CA PRO A 67 17.71 -16.31 4.61
C PRO A 67 18.89 -17.28 4.72
N SER A 68 18.73 -18.53 4.30
CA SER A 68 19.79 -19.54 4.35
C SER A 68 20.89 -19.21 3.32
N LEU A 69 20.47 -18.91 2.08
CA LEU A 69 21.35 -18.50 0.99
C LEU A 69 22.07 -17.19 1.29
N LEU A 70 21.38 -16.25 1.94
CA LEU A 70 22.01 -15.00 2.38
C LEU A 70 23.07 -15.24 3.47
N SER A 71 22.82 -16.14 4.43
CA SER A 71 23.79 -16.48 5.47
C SER A 71 25.05 -17.13 4.89
N GLU A 72 24.88 -18.08 3.97
CA GLU A 72 25.99 -18.71 3.26
C GLU A 72 26.79 -17.69 2.44
N LEU A 73 26.11 -16.83 1.68
CA LEU A 73 26.75 -15.76 0.93
C LEU A 73 27.51 -14.81 1.86
N GLY A 74 26.93 -14.45 3.01
CA GLY A 74 27.59 -13.64 4.03
C GLY A 74 28.88 -14.28 4.56
N ASN A 75 28.90 -15.59 4.76
CA ASN A 75 30.10 -16.32 5.16
C ASN A 75 31.18 -16.32 4.07
N VAL A 76 30.80 -16.50 2.81
CA VAL A 76 31.73 -16.45 1.67
C VAL A 76 32.32 -15.05 1.53
N LEU A 77 31.48 -14.02 1.61
CA LEU A 77 31.91 -12.63 1.58
C LEU A 77 32.86 -12.33 2.74
N ARG A 78 32.58 -12.81 3.97
CA ARG A 78 33.47 -12.57 5.14
C ARG A 78 34.83 -13.21 4.97
N ARG A 79 34.90 -14.36 4.33
CA ARG A 79 36.18 -15.03 4.04
C ARG A 79 36.99 -14.29 2.98
N LYS A 80 36.33 -13.73 1.95
CA LYS A 80 37.03 -13.05 0.83
C LYS A 80 37.33 -11.58 1.08
N LEU A 81 36.40 -10.84 1.68
CA LEU A 81 36.46 -9.38 1.87
C LEU A 81 36.83 -8.99 3.31
N GLY A 82 37.01 -9.95 4.22
CA GLY A 82 37.26 -9.73 5.64
C GLY A 82 35.99 -9.50 6.47
N SER A 83 36.04 -9.79 7.77
CA SER A 83 34.87 -9.67 8.66
C SER A 83 34.44 -8.22 8.91
N TRP A 84 35.36 -7.26 8.78
CA TRP A 84 35.13 -5.84 9.06
C TRP A 84 34.32 -5.14 7.96
N SER A 85 34.36 -5.69 6.73
CA SER A 85 33.63 -5.15 5.59
C SER A 85 32.18 -5.59 5.54
N ILE A 86 31.73 -6.53 6.40
CA ILE A 86 30.39 -7.12 6.31
C ILE A 86 29.66 -7.02 7.64
N GLN A 87 28.64 -6.17 7.65
CA GLN A 87 27.72 -6.05 8.77
C GLN A 87 26.42 -6.78 8.43
N GLN A 88 26.16 -7.87 9.16
CA GLN A 88 24.87 -8.57 9.07
C GLN A 88 23.87 -7.83 9.94
N LYS A 89 23.08 -6.96 9.32
CA LYS A 89 22.01 -6.26 10.00
C LYS A 89 20.75 -7.12 9.91
N LYS A 90 20.25 -7.58 11.06
CA LYS A 90 18.85 -8.00 11.17
C LYS A 90 18.03 -6.76 10.79
N ASP A 91 17.07 -6.89 9.87
CA ASP A 91 16.21 -5.74 9.50
C ASP A 91 15.63 -5.12 10.77
N LEU A 92 16.22 -3.99 11.17
CA LEU A 92 15.61 -2.98 12.00
C LEU A 92 15.38 -1.72 11.16
N ARG A 93 15.47 -1.83 9.83
CA ARG A 93 15.32 -0.72 8.90
C ARG A 93 14.45 -1.09 7.70
N ALA A 94 13.16 -1.30 7.96
CA ALA A 94 12.24 -0.45 7.22
C ALA A 94 12.64 0.97 7.61
N PRO A 95 13.01 1.87 6.68
CA PRO A 95 13.36 3.24 7.07
C PRO A 95 12.20 3.72 7.95
N GLU A 96 12.43 4.14 9.19
CA GLU A 96 11.33 4.57 10.07
C GLU A 96 10.46 5.62 9.36
N ARG A 97 11.08 6.44 8.49
CA ARG A 97 10.39 7.33 7.55
C ARG A 97 9.54 6.61 6.49
N SER A 98 9.99 5.50 5.91
CA SER A 98 9.22 4.71 4.92
C SER A 98 8.09 3.91 5.55
N TYR A 99 8.27 3.38 6.77
CA TYR A 99 7.18 2.70 7.48
C TYR A 99 6.12 3.69 7.96
N LEU A 100 6.55 4.82 8.53
CA LEU A 100 5.65 5.90 8.92
C LEU A 100 4.96 6.51 7.70
N ASP A 101 5.66 6.72 6.59
CA ASP A 101 5.07 7.16 5.31
C ASP A 101 4.08 6.12 4.74
N GLN A 102 4.37 4.82 4.85
CA GLN A 102 3.43 3.77 4.44
C GLN A 102 2.18 3.77 5.31
N LEU A 103 2.33 3.92 6.63
CA LEU A 103 1.21 4.02 7.55
C LEU A 103 0.41 5.30 7.31
N LEU A 104 1.09 6.43 7.07
CA LEU A 104 0.47 7.71 6.73
C LEU A 104 -0.32 7.60 5.41
N LYS A 105 0.25 6.94 4.40
CA LYS A 105 -0.45 6.64 3.15
C LYS A 105 -1.68 5.78 3.38
N LYS A 106 -1.63 4.83 4.32
CA LYS A 106 -2.79 4.01 4.72
C LYS A 106 -3.83 4.81 5.50
N VAL A 107 -3.42 5.76 6.34
CA VAL A 107 -4.31 6.72 7.02
C VAL A 107 -5.01 7.63 6.02
N ILE A 108 -4.29 8.17 5.03
CA ILE A 108 -4.86 8.96 3.94
C ILE A 108 -5.85 8.10 3.12
N GLU A 109 -5.47 6.87 2.76
CA GLU A 109 -6.34 5.93 2.06
C GLU A 109 -7.62 5.66 2.88
N ARG A 110 -7.48 5.40 4.18
CA ARG A 110 -8.61 5.20 5.11
C ARG A 110 -9.53 6.41 5.12
N ASN A 111 -9.00 7.63 5.19
CA ASN A 111 -9.79 8.85 5.21
C ASN A 111 -10.56 9.03 3.90
N ILE A 112 -9.94 8.76 2.75
CA ILE A 112 -10.63 8.76 1.45
C ILE A 112 -11.80 7.76 1.47
N PHE A 113 -11.58 6.52 1.92
CA PHE A 113 -12.65 5.51 1.99
C PHE A 113 -13.73 5.85 3.03
N PHE A 114 -13.38 6.55 4.10
CA PHE A 114 -14.33 7.04 5.09
C PHE A 114 -15.28 8.05 4.44
N TYR A 115 -14.75 9.03 3.70
CA TYR A 115 -15.57 9.97 2.94
C TYR A 115 -16.43 9.25 1.91
N LYS A 116 -15.86 8.34 1.11
CA LYS A 116 -16.64 7.54 0.15
C LYS A 116 -17.81 6.82 0.81
N THR A 117 -17.57 6.18 1.95
CA THR A 117 -18.61 5.48 2.72
C THR A 117 -19.67 6.45 3.25
N LYS A 118 -19.26 7.59 3.80
CA LYS A 118 -20.15 8.64 4.32
C LYS A 118 -21.04 9.23 3.22
N TYR A 119 -20.47 9.53 2.06
CA TYR A 119 -21.20 9.99 0.89
C TYR A 119 -22.16 8.93 0.37
N SER A 120 -21.70 7.70 0.12
CA SER A 120 -22.59 6.61 -0.32
C SER A 120 -23.73 6.34 0.65
N LYS A 121 -23.50 6.43 1.97
CA LYS A 121 -24.56 6.33 2.99
C LYS A 121 -25.58 7.47 2.88
N LYS A 122 -25.11 8.72 2.71
CA LYS A 122 -25.98 9.89 2.54
C LYS A 122 -26.86 9.75 1.30
N PHE A 123 -26.29 9.32 0.18
CA PHE A 123 -27.05 9.04 -1.04
C PHE A 123 -28.04 7.91 -0.82
N LEU A 124 -27.61 6.80 -0.21
CA LEU A 124 -28.50 5.66 0.05
C LEU A 124 -29.72 6.07 0.88
N LEU A 125 -29.54 6.93 1.89
CA LEU A 125 -30.64 7.53 2.65
C LEU A 125 -31.53 8.43 1.78
N LEU A 126 -30.93 9.28 0.94
CA LEU A 126 -31.65 10.22 0.08
C LEU A 126 -32.53 9.48 -0.96
N TYR A 127 -31.98 8.42 -1.57
CA TYR A 127 -32.71 7.54 -2.48
C TYR A 127 -33.76 6.71 -1.75
N SER A 128 -33.44 6.13 -0.59
CA SER A 128 -34.38 5.25 0.13
C SER A 128 -35.57 6.02 0.70
N ILE A 129 -35.36 7.22 1.24
CA ILE A 129 -36.44 8.07 1.77
C ILE A 129 -37.38 8.47 0.64
N SER A 130 -36.82 8.90 -0.50
CA SER A 130 -37.59 9.26 -1.68
C SER A 130 -38.40 8.08 -2.23
N LEU A 131 -37.81 6.89 -2.29
CA LEU A 131 -38.49 5.67 -2.73
C LEU A 131 -39.62 5.27 -1.77
N ILE A 132 -39.38 5.30 -0.45
CA ILE A 132 -40.40 5.01 0.56
C ILE A 132 -41.54 6.02 0.46
N ALA A 133 -41.22 7.31 0.27
CA ALA A 133 -42.21 8.35 0.05
C ALA A 133 -43.07 8.01 -1.17
N ILE A 134 -42.49 7.70 -2.34
CA ILE A 134 -43.23 7.29 -3.56
C ILE A 134 -44.12 6.06 -3.30
N ILE A 135 -43.60 5.05 -2.60
CA ILE A 135 -44.36 3.82 -2.30
C ILE A 135 -45.57 4.14 -1.41
N LEU A 136 -45.36 4.83 -0.29
CA LEU A 136 -46.45 5.24 0.62
C LEU A 136 -47.48 6.10 -0.11
N LEU A 137 -46.99 7.00 -0.95
CA LEU A 137 -47.77 7.87 -1.80
C LEU A 137 -48.61 7.06 -2.80
N SER A 138 -48.07 6.02 -3.44
CA SER A 138 -48.78 5.20 -4.44
C SER A 138 -50.01 4.45 -3.91
N PHE A 139 -50.15 4.29 -2.59
CA PHE A 139 -51.34 3.71 -1.95
C PHE A 139 -52.52 4.68 -1.86
N THR A 140 -52.28 5.97 -2.03
CA THR A 140 -53.30 6.99 -2.22
C THR A 140 -53.26 7.38 -3.69
N VAL A 141 -54.37 7.45 -4.42
CA VAL A 141 -54.32 7.83 -5.86
C VAL A 141 -55.00 9.18 -5.99
N THR A 142 -54.21 10.26 -6.01
CA THR A 142 -54.65 11.64 -6.22
C THR A 142 -53.62 12.43 -7.06
N PRO A 143 -54.03 13.46 -7.82
CA PRO A 143 -53.14 14.24 -8.69
C PRO A 143 -51.94 14.89 -7.98
N ALA A 144 -52.05 15.16 -6.68
CA ALA A 144 -50.96 15.66 -5.83
C ALA A 144 -49.72 14.74 -5.83
N LEU A 145 -49.92 13.44 -6.11
CA LEU A 145 -48.87 12.44 -6.15
C LEU A 145 -48.03 12.47 -7.40
N ILE A 146 -48.64 12.86 -8.52
CA ILE A 146 -47.93 13.05 -9.79
C ILE A 146 -46.99 14.26 -9.65
N LEU A 147 -47.43 15.32 -8.97
CA LEU A 147 -46.60 16.47 -8.64
C LEU A 147 -45.47 16.11 -7.65
N ALA A 148 -45.75 15.31 -6.63
CA ALA A 148 -44.74 14.83 -5.68
C ALA A 148 -43.70 13.91 -6.35
N SER A 149 -44.11 13.02 -7.25
CA SER A 149 -43.19 12.13 -7.98
C SER A 149 -42.31 12.90 -8.95
N ILE A 150 -42.82 13.96 -9.60
CA ILE A 150 -42.03 14.87 -10.44
C ILE A 150 -41.01 15.65 -9.59
N ALA A 151 -41.41 16.19 -8.43
CA ALA A 151 -40.50 16.90 -7.53
C ALA A 151 -39.38 15.98 -6.99
N ILE A 152 -39.73 14.74 -6.64
CA ILE A 152 -38.78 13.71 -6.23
C ILE A 152 -37.85 13.33 -7.40
N ALA A 153 -38.37 13.12 -8.61
CA ALA A 153 -37.55 12.85 -9.79
C ALA A 153 -36.56 13.99 -10.06
N ILE A 154 -36.99 15.24 -9.98
CA ILE A 154 -36.11 16.41 -10.10
C ILE A 154 -35.04 16.39 -9.00
N LEU A 155 -35.38 16.12 -7.74
CA LEU A 155 -34.39 15.96 -6.65
C LEU A 155 -33.39 14.82 -6.88
N LEU A 156 -33.79 13.74 -7.55
CA LEU A 156 -32.94 12.59 -7.87
C LEU A 156 -32.05 12.81 -9.10
N PHE A 157 -32.48 13.66 -10.04
CA PHE A 157 -31.78 13.98 -11.29
C PHE A 157 -31.06 15.34 -11.30
N ILE A 158 -31.33 16.23 -10.34
CA ILE A 158 -30.52 17.43 -10.14
C ILE A 158 -29.09 16.96 -9.83
N PRO A 159 -28.08 17.38 -10.62
CA PRO A 159 -26.71 16.98 -10.37
C PRO A 159 -26.32 17.49 -8.98
N HIS A 160 -26.21 16.56 -8.03
CA HIS A 160 -25.62 16.82 -6.73
C HIS A 160 -24.16 17.22 -6.94
N ASP A 161 -23.94 18.52 -7.09
CA ASP A 161 -22.68 19.23 -7.24
C ASP A 161 -21.56 18.36 -7.83
N LYS A 162 -21.36 18.42 -9.16
CA LYS A 162 -20.36 17.64 -9.91
C LYS A 162 -18.95 17.69 -9.30
N ARG A 163 -18.65 18.70 -8.48
CA ARG A 163 -17.39 18.85 -7.76
C ARG A 163 -17.19 17.85 -6.61
N GLY A 164 -18.25 17.30 -6.03
CA GLY A 164 -18.19 16.37 -4.90
C GLY A 164 -17.80 14.92 -5.27
N PRO A 165 -18.52 14.25 -6.20
CA PRO A 165 -18.30 12.84 -6.53
C PRO A 165 -16.98 12.58 -7.28
N GLN A 166 -16.65 13.44 -8.24
CA GLN A 166 -15.45 13.29 -9.08
C GLN A 166 -14.17 13.50 -8.28
N ARG A 167 -14.15 14.40 -7.30
CA ARG A 167 -12.96 14.71 -6.48
C ARG A 167 -12.48 13.52 -5.65
N TYR A 168 -13.35 12.56 -5.38
CA TYR A 168 -12.99 11.31 -4.68
C TYR A 168 -12.99 10.09 -5.61
N GLY A 169 -13.18 10.25 -6.93
CA GLY A 169 -13.25 9.12 -7.87
C GLY A 169 -14.42 8.18 -7.57
N ILE A 170 -15.57 8.74 -7.19
CA ILE A 170 -16.84 8.02 -7.16
C ILE A 170 -17.51 8.36 -8.48
N ASN A 171 -17.58 7.40 -9.41
CA ASN A 171 -18.37 7.54 -10.61
C ASN A 171 -19.73 6.85 -10.36
N PRO A 172 -20.75 7.58 -9.87
CA PRO A 172 -22.05 6.98 -9.56
C PRO A 172 -22.75 6.40 -10.80
N GLU A 173 -22.33 6.82 -12.01
CA GLU A 173 -22.86 6.35 -13.29
C GLU A 173 -22.40 4.92 -13.64
N GLU A 174 -21.33 4.41 -13.01
CA GLU A 174 -20.75 3.10 -13.36
C GLU A 174 -21.11 1.98 -12.37
N THR A 175 -21.72 2.26 -11.20
CA THR A 175 -22.02 1.20 -10.22
C THR A 175 -23.14 1.57 -9.24
N PHE A 176 -23.99 0.58 -8.91
CA PHE A 176 -25.09 0.70 -7.95
C PHE A 176 -24.63 1.14 -6.55
N ILE A 177 -25.22 2.23 -6.02
CA ILE A 177 -24.81 2.93 -4.79
C ILE A 177 -24.75 2.02 -3.54
N PRO A 178 -25.70 1.10 -3.30
CA PRO A 178 -25.61 0.13 -2.20
C PRO A 178 -24.41 -0.81 -2.26
N ILE A 179 -24.03 -1.29 -3.45
CA ILE A 179 -22.85 -2.15 -3.63
C ILE A 179 -21.57 -1.37 -3.33
N LEU A 180 -21.51 -0.11 -3.80
CA LEU A 180 -20.40 0.80 -3.48
C LEU A 180 -20.28 1.03 -1.96
N TYR A 181 -21.40 1.30 -1.28
CA TYR A 181 -21.41 1.47 0.18
C TYR A 181 -20.84 0.24 0.91
N LEU A 182 -21.31 -0.97 0.57
CA LEU A 182 -20.82 -2.20 1.20
C LEU A 182 -19.32 -2.45 0.92
N ARG A 183 -18.89 -2.24 -0.33
CA ARG A 183 -17.49 -2.38 -0.74
C ARG A 183 -16.58 -1.40 0.01
N TYR A 184 -16.97 -0.12 0.09
CA TYR A 184 -16.19 0.89 0.80
C TYR A 184 -16.17 0.64 2.31
N ARG A 185 -17.31 0.24 2.90
CA ARG A 185 -17.40 -0.12 4.32
C ARG A 185 -16.52 -1.32 4.67
N SER A 186 -16.49 -2.34 3.84
CA SER A 186 -15.61 -3.51 4.03
C SER A 186 -14.14 -3.11 3.97
N LYS A 187 -13.74 -2.34 2.96
CA LYS A 187 -12.36 -1.86 2.81
C LYS A 187 -11.95 -0.93 3.96
N LEU A 188 -12.86 -0.09 4.44
CA LEU A 188 -12.64 0.76 5.61
C LEU A 188 -12.34 -0.07 6.86
N LYS A 189 -13.12 -1.14 7.13
CA LYS A 189 -12.88 -2.04 8.28
C LYS A 189 -11.49 -2.68 8.25
N VAL A 190 -11.05 -3.13 7.07
CA VAL A 190 -9.71 -3.72 6.90
C VAL A 190 -8.62 -2.69 7.21
N LEU A 191 -8.76 -1.47 6.70
CA LEU A 191 -7.80 -0.39 6.94
C LEU A 191 -7.78 0.02 8.42
N ASP A 192 -8.95 0.18 9.06
CA ASP A 192 -9.04 0.51 10.49
C ASP A 192 -8.39 -0.57 11.37
N SER A 193 -8.61 -1.86 11.05
CA SER A 193 -7.98 -2.98 11.76
C SER A 193 -6.45 -2.95 11.61
N TYR A 194 -5.97 -2.77 10.38
CA TYR A 194 -4.55 -2.66 10.09
C TYR A 194 -3.90 -1.50 10.83
N ILE A 195 -4.48 -0.29 10.76
CA ILE A 195 -3.94 0.90 11.42
C ILE A 195 -3.89 0.72 12.95
N ARG A 196 -4.93 0.13 13.56
CA ARG A 196 -4.93 -0.16 15.02
C ARG A 196 -3.84 -1.14 15.43
N GLN A 197 -3.64 -2.20 14.65
CA GLN A 197 -2.58 -3.18 14.92
C GLN A 197 -1.18 -2.55 14.81
N GLN A 198 -0.99 -1.63 13.86
CA GLN A 198 0.29 -0.94 13.69
C GLN A 198 0.52 0.18 14.72
N LEU A 199 -0.53 0.86 15.18
CA LEU A 199 -0.45 1.93 16.19
C LEU A 199 0.15 1.45 17.52
N SER A 200 -0.17 0.22 17.95
CA SER A 200 0.39 -0.35 19.19
C SER A 200 1.89 -0.65 19.10
N LEU A 201 2.45 -0.66 17.89
CA LEU A 201 3.86 -0.99 17.63
C LEU A 201 4.73 0.27 17.42
N LEU A 202 4.13 1.47 17.43
CA LEU A 202 4.83 2.73 17.21
C LEU A 202 5.40 3.31 18.51
N PRO A 203 6.53 4.05 18.43
CA PRO A 203 6.98 4.95 19.50
C PRO A 203 5.89 5.97 19.86
N SER A 204 5.83 6.38 21.13
CA SER A 204 4.79 7.28 21.66
C SER A 204 4.61 8.57 20.85
N LYS A 205 5.72 9.19 20.42
CA LYS A 205 5.73 10.43 19.64
C LYS A 205 5.07 10.29 18.26
N ASP A 206 5.35 9.19 17.56
CA ASP A 206 4.79 8.93 16.22
C ASP A 206 3.34 8.46 16.31
N ARG A 207 3.01 7.74 17.38
CA ARG A 207 1.65 7.32 17.70
C ARG A 207 0.73 8.52 17.90
N GLU A 208 1.14 9.52 18.69
CA GLU A 208 0.37 10.75 18.90
C GLU A 208 0.12 11.50 17.58
N TYR A 209 1.11 11.56 16.69
CA TYR A 209 0.98 12.20 15.39
C TYR A 209 -0.04 11.48 14.49
N ILE A 210 0.00 10.15 14.42
CA ILE A 210 -0.97 9.34 13.66
C ILE A 210 -2.37 9.46 14.28
N GLU A 211 -2.48 9.43 15.62
CA GLU A 211 -3.76 9.59 16.32
C GLU A 211 -4.37 10.98 16.08
N LEU A 212 -3.57 12.04 16.02
CA LEU A 212 -4.00 13.38 15.60
C LEU A 212 -4.54 13.37 14.15
N ALA A 213 -3.83 12.72 13.22
CA ALA A 213 -4.26 12.58 11.83
C ALA A 213 -5.55 11.76 11.67
N LEU A 214 -5.89 10.92 12.67
CA LEU A 214 -7.14 10.17 12.75
C LEU A 214 -8.28 10.92 13.47
N ARG A 215 -7.95 11.87 14.36
CA ARG A 215 -8.93 12.66 15.16
C ARG A 215 -9.55 13.82 14.39
N HIS A 216 -8.80 14.43 13.48
CA HIS A 216 -9.42 15.28 12.49
C HIS A 216 -10.22 14.37 11.54
N TYR A 217 -11.56 14.52 11.50
CA TYR A 217 -12.55 13.98 10.54
C TYR A 217 -13.49 12.84 10.98
#